data_AF-A0A1I3X8K8-F1
#
_entry.id   AF-A0A1I3X8K8-F1
#
_cell.length_a   1.000
_cell.length_b   1.000
_cell.length_c   1.000
_cell.angle_alpha   90.00
_cell.angle_beta   90.00
_cell.angle_gamma   90.00
#
_symmetry.space_group_name_H-M   'P 1'
#
loop_
_entity.id
_entity.type
_entity.pdbx_description
1 polymer ?
#
loop_
_entity_poly.entity_id
_entity_poly.type
_entity_poly.pdbx_seq_one_letter_code
_entity_poly.pdbx_strand_id
1 'polypeptide(L)'
;MLANILRASLLTAALIAAGCTDTTLSGVSSGSAKAEKPLPEKIVAKMKAKGMTRTSPVMARVYKEEGKVEVWKQKTNGRYDLIAEYDICKWSGKLGPKYTEGDRQAPEGFYTVRPAQMNPQSSYHLSFNMGFPNTYDRANGRTGANLMVHGACSSSGCYSMTDAVMEEIYAFGRDAFRGGQTEFQIQAFPFRMTAANMARYRNDPNYEFWKMLKEGYDHFEITKVPPKVDVCEKRYVFNQTPVEGATFNATSACPMTTQPDSLKMAYQSYQTNYAAAFSSATGSKVLPPKPTIAGTKEAALVSEWTKKRARGERVPVEPPSLQQDGSVVVTSRMGRIDSPAGRRMAEQEAAAAAKKKAAEEKLAAVQRAADEKAAAAAAAKAQKEAPAVQPEPSVASETVVTPTVGAPAEEKPGLLGGMRKKIGNLFGS
;
A
#
# COMPACT_ATOMS: atom_id res chain seq x y z
N MET A 1 -77.71 10.11 -10.20
CA MET A 1 -78.41 8.95 -10.80
C MET A 1 -78.10 8.93 -12.28
N LEU A 2 -77.81 7.73 -12.81
CA LEU A 2 -77.78 7.32 -14.24
C LEU A 2 -76.53 7.77 -15.03
N ALA A 3 -75.52 6.91 -15.22
CA ALA A 3 -75.42 5.70 -16.09
C ALA A 3 -74.93 6.07 -17.51
N ASN A 4 -73.68 5.74 -17.87
CA ASN A 4 -73.22 4.49 -18.52
C ASN A 4 -73.73 4.29 -19.97
N ILE A 5 -72.86 4.55 -20.96
CA ILE A 5 -72.73 3.83 -22.26
C ILE A 5 -71.25 3.99 -22.67
N LEU A 6 -70.30 3.08 -22.43
CA LEU A 6 -70.08 1.69 -22.86
C LEU A 6 -69.85 1.50 -24.38
N ARG A 7 -68.56 1.43 -24.75
CA ARG A 7 -67.88 0.55 -25.74
C ARG A 7 -68.38 0.63 -27.21
N ALA A 8 -67.57 0.59 -28.28
CA ALA A 8 -66.39 -0.23 -28.56
C ALA A 8 -65.71 0.25 -29.86
N SER A 9 -64.40 0.01 -30.02
CA SER A 9 -63.63 -0.27 -31.26
C SER A 9 -62.13 -0.15 -30.93
N LEU A 10 -61.51 -1.15 -30.28
CA LEU A 10 -60.73 -2.25 -30.87
C LEU A 10 -59.68 -1.87 -31.96
N LEU A 11 -58.41 -1.90 -31.52
CA LEU A 11 -57.25 -2.64 -32.07
C LEU A 11 -56.77 -2.37 -33.51
N THR A 12 -55.57 -1.79 -33.66
CA THR A 12 -54.31 -2.48 -34.05
C THR A 12 -53.21 -1.49 -34.46
N ALA A 13 -52.03 -1.60 -33.84
CA ALA A 13 -50.70 -1.64 -34.49
C ALA A 13 -49.62 -1.59 -33.40
N ALA A 14 -48.95 -2.72 -33.22
CA ALA A 14 -47.87 -2.91 -32.27
C ALA A 14 -46.50 -2.85 -32.98
N LEU A 15 -45.47 -2.65 -32.17
CA LEU A 15 -44.02 -2.80 -32.42
C LEU A 15 -43.34 -1.83 -33.39
N ILE A 16 -42.52 -0.90 -32.83
CA ILE A 16 -41.13 -0.67 -33.27
C ILE A 16 -40.23 -0.38 -32.05
N ALA A 17 -39.23 -1.25 -31.91
CA ALA A 17 -37.89 -1.09 -31.30
C ALA A 17 -37.76 -0.64 -29.84
N ALA A 18 -37.70 -1.65 -28.96
CA ALA A 18 -36.74 -1.68 -27.87
C ALA A 18 -35.31 -1.54 -28.44
N GLY A 19 -34.60 -0.50 -28.01
CA GLY A 19 -33.21 -0.28 -28.33
C GLY A 19 -32.67 0.91 -27.56
N CYS A 20 -31.72 0.64 -26.66
CA CYS A 20 -30.87 1.60 -25.92
C CYS A 20 -31.35 2.06 -24.52
N THR A 21 -31.32 1.18 -23.51
CA THR A 21 -31.01 1.58 -22.10
C THR A 21 -30.32 0.52 -21.23
N ASP A 22 -29.88 -0.64 -21.73
CA ASP A 22 -29.33 -1.68 -20.84
C ASP A 22 -27.86 -1.46 -20.41
N THR A 23 -27.06 -0.74 -21.19
CA THR A 23 -25.65 -0.48 -20.86
C THR A 23 -25.44 0.69 -19.88
N THR A 24 -26.42 1.58 -19.70
CA THR A 24 -26.36 2.66 -18.70
C THR A 24 -27.03 2.28 -17.38
N LEU A 25 -27.99 1.36 -17.37
CA LEU A 25 -28.67 0.92 -16.14
C LEU A 25 -27.92 -0.18 -15.39
N SER A 26 -27.15 -1.02 -16.10
CA SER A 26 -26.39 -2.11 -15.47
C SER A 26 -25.28 -1.60 -14.54
N GLY A 27 -24.61 -0.50 -14.90
CA GLY A 27 -23.56 0.11 -14.06
C GLY A 27 -24.11 0.82 -12.81
N VAL A 28 -25.26 1.50 -12.93
CA VAL A 28 -25.92 2.18 -11.80
C VAL A 28 -26.49 1.14 -10.82
N SER A 29 -27.03 0.03 -11.33
CA SER A 29 -27.67 -1.02 -10.53
C SER A 29 -26.68 -1.84 -9.71
N SER A 30 -25.51 -2.21 -10.26
CA SER A 30 -24.55 -3.07 -9.54
C SER A 30 -23.88 -2.36 -8.36
N GLY A 31 -23.55 -1.07 -8.49
CA GLY A 31 -22.97 -0.31 -7.37
C GLY A 31 -23.99 0.07 -6.30
N SER A 32 -25.26 0.28 -6.68
CA SER A 32 -26.35 0.47 -5.72
C SER A 32 -26.64 -0.80 -4.93
N ALA A 33 -26.68 -1.97 -5.58
CA ALA A 33 -27.02 -3.23 -4.92
C ALA A 33 -26.04 -3.60 -3.79
N LYS A 34 -24.72 -3.49 -4.04
CA LYS A 34 -23.70 -3.74 -3.01
C LYS A 34 -23.70 -2.70 -1.89
N ALA A 35 -23.96 -1.43 -2.22
CA ALA A 35 -24.04 -0.34 -1.25
C ALA A 35 -25.26 -0.45 -0.33
N GLU A 36 -26.32 -1.14 -0.76
CA GLU A 36 -27.57 -1.37 -0.01
C GLU A 36 -27.58 -2.68 0.79
N LYS A 37 -26.51 -3.47 0.76
CA LYS A 37 -26.41 -4.71 1.53
C LYS A 37 -26.62 -4.43 3.04
N PRO A 38 -27.54 -5.14 3.72
CA PRO A 38 -27.77 -4.92 5.15
C PRO A 38 -26.62 -5.48 5.98
N LEU A 39 -26.47 -4.97 7.21
CA LEU A 39 -25.56 -5.56 8.17
C LEU A 39 -25.97 -7.01 8.50
N PRO A 40 -25.01 -7.94 8.69
CA PRO A 40 -25.31 -9.31 9.05
C PRO A 40 -26.14 -9.41 10.33
N GLU A 41 -27.03 -10.40 10.40
CA GLU A 41 -27.93 -10.60 11.55
C GLU A 41 -27.17 -10.74 12.87
N LYS A 42 -25.99 -11.38 12.87
CA LYS A 42 -25.12 -11.49 14.03
C LYS A 42 -24.70 -10.12 14.58
N ILE A 43 -24.38 -9.17 13.70
CA ILE A 43 -24.03 -7.81 14.11
C ILE A 43 -25.28 -7.10 14.65
N VAL A 44 -26.42 -7.23 13.98
CA VAL A 44 -27.69 -6.64 14.44
C VAL A 44 -28.08 -7.16 15.82
N ALA A 45 -27.94 -8.46 16.07
CA ALA A 45 -28.19 -9.07 17.38
C ALA A 45 -27.23 -8.51 18.45
N LYS A 46 -25.93 -8.36 18.11
CA LYS A 46 -24.94 -7.74 19.00
C LYS A 46 -25.28 -6.28 19.31
N MET A 47 -25.77 -5.52 18.33
CA MET A 47 -26.25 -4.14 18.55
C MET A 47 -27.39 -4.11 19.55
N LYS A 48 -28.41 -4.96 19.35
CA LYS A 48 -29.57 -5.06 20.25
C LYS A 48 -29.13 -5.39 21.68
N ALA A 49 -28.24 -6.38 21.84
CA ALA A 49 -27.71 -6.76 23.14
C ALA A 49 -26.91 -5.64 23.83
N LYS A 50 -26.25 -4.78 23.06
CA LYS A 50 -25.49 -3.63 23.57
C LYS A 50 -26.31 -2.34 23.69
N GLY A 51 -27.61 -2.34 23.40
CA GLY A 51 -28.44 -1.15 23.42
C GLY A 51 -28.05 -0.12 22.34
N MET A 52 -27.71 -0.60 21.15
CA MET A 52 -27.40 0.22 19.98
C MET A 52 -28.52 0.02 18.93
N THR A 53 -29.01 1.10 18.33
CA THR A 53 -29.96 0.98 17.21
C THR A 53 -29.18 0.86 15.91
N ARG A 54 -29.79 0.33 14.83
CA ARG A 54 -29.11 0.25 13.52
C ARG A 54 -28.63 1.61 13.02
N THR A 55 -29.42 2.65 13.28
CA THR A 55 -29.18 4.04 12.85
C THR A 55 -28.37 4.88 13.84
N SER A 56 -27.94 4.34 14.99
CA SER A 56 -27.11 5.09 15.94
C SER A 56 -25.83 5.61 15.28
N PRO A 57 -25.32 6.78 15.70
CA PRO A 57 -24.03 7.31 15.27
C PRO A 57 -22.87 6.31 15.43
N VAL A 58 -21.90 6.40 14.52
CA VAL A 58 -20.70 5.57 14.48
C VAL A 58 -19.44 6.42 14.47
N MET A 59 -18.32 5.80 14.77
CA MET A 59 -16.96 6.27 14.48
C MET A 59 -16.07 5.06 14.19
N ALA A 60 -14.88 5.29 13.63
CA ALA A 60 -13.90 4.23 13.42
C ALA A 60 -12.54 4.57 14.03
N ARG A 61 -11.81 3.53 14.45
CA ARG A 61 -10.40 3.62 14.82
C ARG A 61 -9.59 2.68 13.97
N VAL A 62 -8.45 3.15 13.47
CA VAL A 62 -7.52 2.36 12.67
C VAL A 62 -6.21 2.26 13.44
N TYR A 63 -5.68 1.05 13.56
CA TYR A 63 -4.37 0.80 14.17
C TYR A 63 -3.47 0.14 13.14
N LYS A 64 -2.46 0.87 12.69
CA LYS A 64 -1.59 0.44 11.59
C LYS A 64 -0.73 -0.76 11.97
N GLU A 65 -0.14 -0.73 13.16
CA GLU A 65 0.73 -1.82 13.60
C GLU A 65 -0.03 -3.15 13.77
N GLU A 66 -1.18 -3.11 14.42
CA GLU A 66 -2.05 -4.27 14.62
C GLU A 66 -2.74 -4.69 13.32
N GLY A 67 -2.80 -3.80 12.33
CA GLY A 67 -3.54 -4.04 11.10
C GLY A 67 -5.03 -4.21 11.36
N LYS A 68 -5.60 -3.38 12.25
CA LYS A 68 -7.01 -3.49 12.68
C LYS A 68 -7.78 -2.22 12.42
N VAL A 69 -9.05 -2.36 12.04
CA VAL A 69 -10.05 -1.30 12.13
C VAL A 69 -11.14 -1.69 13.11
N GLU A 70 -11.43 -0.79 14.04
CA GLU A 70 -12.54 -0.91 14.96
C GLU A 70 -13.67 0.00 14.53
N VAL A 71 -14.90 -0.51 14.51
CA VAL A 71 -16.11 0.29 14.39
C VAL A 71 -16.75 0.39 15.77
N TRP A 72 -16.94 1.63 16.21
CA TRP A 72 -17.59 1.97 17.48
C TRP A 72 -18.94 2.59 17.19
N LYS A 73 -19.94 2.25 18.00
CA LYS A 73 -21.31 2.70 17.79
C LYS A 73 -21.91 3.24 19.08
N GLN A 74 -22.69 4.31 18.97
CA GLN A 74 -23.31 4.96 20.11
C GLN A 74 -24.44 4.09 20.68
N LYS A 75 -24.39 3.85 21.98
CA LYS A 75 -25.47 3.25 22.76
C LYS A 75 -26.54 4.29 23.07
N THR A 76 -27.71 3.83 23.52
CA THR A 76 -28.82 4.71 23.95
C THR A 76 -28.46 5.70 25.07
N ASN A 77 -27.41 5.43 25.84
CA ASN A 77 -26.91 6.33 26.89
C ASN A 77 -25.92 7.41 26.39
N GLY A 78 -25.74 7.54 25.07
CA GLY A 78 -24.87 8.53 24.45
C GLY A 78 -23.39 8.15 24.37
N ARG A 79 -22.96 7.07 25.03
CA ARG A 79 -21.57 6.58 25.00
C ARG A 79 -21.37 5.53 23.91
N TYR A 80 -20.18 5.48 23.35
CA TYR A 80 -19.77 4.57 22.30
C TYR A 80 -19.19 3.30 22.91
N ASP A 81 -19.48 2.18 22.26
CA ASP A 81 -18.89 0.89 22.58
C ASP A 81 -18.55 0.15 21.28
N LEU A 82 -17.55 -0.74 21.35
CA LEU A 82 -17.02 -1.47 20.22
C LEU A 82 -18.08 -2.43 19.68
N ILE A 83 -18.51 -2.24 18.43
CA ILE A 83 -19.47 -3.12 17.79
C ILE A 83 -18.77 -4.17 16.92
N ALA A 84 -17.69 -3.81 16.23
CA ALA A 84 -16.95 -4.72 15.37
C ALA A 84 -15.46 -4.36 15.31
N GLU A 85 -14.63 -5.37 15.09
CA GLU A 85 -13.20 -5.24 14.80
C GLU A 85 -12.90 -6.10 13.57
N TYR A 86 -12.14 -5.55 12.63
CA TYR A 86 -11.79 -6.21 11.36
C TYR A 86 -10.29 -6.11 11.08
N ASP A 87 -9.78 -7.11 10.37
CA ASP A 87 -8.42 -7.10 9.83
C ASP A 87 -8.31 -6.20 8.60
N ILE A 88 -7.23 -5.42 8.56
CA ILE A 88 -6.82 -4.64 7.41
C ILE A 88 -6.01 -5.55 6.49
N CYS A 89 -6.50 -5.74 5.28
CA CYS A 89 -5.83 -6.50 4.23
C CYS A 89 -4.44 -5.91 3.93
N LYS A 90 -4.40 -4.61 3.66
CA LYS A 90 -3.17 -3.89 3.37
C LYS A 90 -3.33 -2.40 3.63
N TRP A 91 -2.31 -1.80 4.23
CA TRP A 91 -2.10 -0.36 4.25
C TRP A 91 -0.67 -0.06 3.76
N SER A 92 -0.43 1.16 3.28
CA SER A 92 0.84 1.50 2.63
C SER A 92 1.77 2.31 3.52
N GLY A 93 3.08 2.11 3.34
CA GLY A 93 4.14 2.84 4.03
C GLY A 93 4.57 2.16 5.32
N LYS A 94 5.02 2.98 6.27
CA LYS A 94 5.50 2.57 7.60
C LYS A 94 4.63 3.18 8.70
N LEU A 95 4.94 2.98 9.98
CA LEU A 95 4.31 3.80 11.03
C LEU A 95 4.79 5.25 10.91
N GLY A 96 3.94 6.17 11.36
CA GLY A 96 4.10 7.61 11.22
C GLY A 96 3.16 8.22 10.16
N PRO A 97 3.09 9.55 10.14
CA PRO A 97 2.12 10.28 9.34
C PRO A 97 2.50 10.36 7.85
N LYS A 98 1.51 10.65 7.01
CA LYS A 98 1.70 11.06 5.62
C LYS A 98 2.23 12.48 5.55
N TYR A 99 3.16 12.78 4.64
CA TYR A 99 3.74 14.11 4.46
C TYR A 99 3.48 14.72 3.08
N THR A 100 3.59 13.94 2.00
CA THR A 100 3.49 14.50 0.64
C THR A 100 2.81 13.54 -0.33
N GLU A 101 2.26 14.08 -1.43
CA GLU A 101 1.73 13.27 -2.52
C GLU A 101 2.81 12.30 -3.06
N GLY A 102 2.43 11.06 -3.34
CA GLY A 102 3.35 10.01 -3.81
C GLY A 102 4.28 9.38 -2.75
N ASP A 103 4.28 9.79 -1.49
CA ASP A 103 5.08 9.17 -0.42
C ASP A 103 4.63 7.76 -0.01
N ARG A 104 3.52 7.27 -0.59
CA ARG A 104 2.89 5.97 -0.32
C ARG A 104 2.60 5.70 1.17
N GLN A 105 2.38 6.75 1.95
CA GLN A 105 2.14 6.64 3.37
C GLN A 105 0.65 6.74 3.69
N ALA A 106 0.09 5.74 4.38
CA ALA A 106 -1.23 5.87 4.98
C ALA A 106 -1.15 6.85 6.17
N PRO A 107 -2.09 7.82 6.28
CA PRO A 107 -1.98 8.92 7.23
C PRO A 107 -2.35 8.51 8.65
N GLU A 108 -1.90 9.30 9.63
CA GLU A 108 -2.23 9.14 11.05
C GLU A 108 -2.81 10.46 11.54
N GLY A 109 -3.82 10.44 12.42
CA GLY A 109 -4.56 11.63 12.84
C GLY A 109 -6.06 11.41 13.01
N PHE A 110 -6.79 12.53 13.12
CA PHE A 110 -8.24 12.57 13.28
C PHE A 110 -8.88 13.10 12.01
N TYR A 111 -9.75 12.32 11.41
CA TYR A 111 -10.37 12.61 10.12
C TYR A 111 -11.90 12.52 10.21
N THR A 112 -12.57 13.08 9.21
CA THR A 112 -14.03 13.20 9.20
C THR A 112 -14.57 12.75 7.85
N VAL A 113 -15.56 11.86 7.91
CA VAL A 113 -16.28 11.36 6.74
C VAL A 113 -17.70 11.91 6.75
N ARG A 114 -18.07 12.57 5.67
CA ARG A 114 -19.42 13.07 5.38
C ARG A 114 -20.11 12.20 4.33
N PRO A 115 -21.44 12.26 4.18
CA PRO A 115 -22.17 11.47 3.19
C PRO A 115 -21.60 11.56 1.77
N ALA A 116 -21.19 12.76 1.32
CA ALA A 116 -20.62 12.97 -0.01
C ALA A 116 -19.26 12.27 -0.25
N GLN A 117 -18.59 11.83 0.81
CA GLN A 117 -17.34 11.07 0.72
C GLN A 117 -17.57 9.57 0.57
N MET A 118 -18.81 9.08 0.73
CA MET A 118 -19.18 7.68 0.50
C MET A 118 -19.29 7.42 -1.01
N ASN A 119 -18.59 6.41 -1.50
CA ASN A 119 -18.53 6.09 -2.92
C ASN A 119 -19.01 4.65 -3.18
N PRO A 120 -20.29 4.46 -3.59
CA PRO A 120 -20.83 3.16 -3.92
C PRO A 120 -20.30 2.61 -5.25
N GLN A 121 -19.77 3.47 -6.13
CA GLN A 121 -19.29 3.12 -7.47
C GLN A 121 -17.76 2.95 -7.53
N SER A 122 -17.12 2.71 -6.39
CA SER A 122 -15.68 2.47 -6.32
C SER A 122 -15.25 1.32 -7.22
N SER A 123 -14.16 1.53 -7.96
CA SER A 123 -13.44 0.49 -8.72
C SER A 123 -12.80 -0.57 -7.82
N TYR A 124 -12.77 -0.36 -6.50
CA TYR A 124 -12.19 -1.26 -5.49
C TYR A 124 -13.24 -1.81 -4.51
N HIS A 125 -14.45 -2.13 -4.98
CA HIS A 125 -15.53 -2.71 -4.16
C HIS A 125 -15.93 -1.86 -2.94
N LEU A 126 -16.70 -0.79 -3.20
CA LEU A 126 -17.06 0.25 -2.22
C LEU A 126 -15.86 1.02 -1.69
N SER A 127 -16.07 2.29 -1.33
CA SER A 127 -15.07 3.06 -0.61
C SER A 127 -15.67 4.26 0.06
N PHE A 128 -14.92 4.88 0.96
CA PHE A 128 -15.13 6.28 1.29
C PHE A 128 -13.80 7.00 1.47
N ASN A 129 -13.79 8.30 1.17
CA ASN A 129 -12.63 9.16 1.38
C ASN A 129 -12.59 9.56 2.87
N MET A 130 -11.46 9.34 3.55
CA MET A 130 -11.34 9.70 4.96
C MET A 130 -11.29 11.22 5.21
N GLY A 131 -10.94 12.04 4.21
CA GLY A 131 -10.87 13.50 4.36
C GLY A 131 -9.46 14.03 4.66
N PHE A 132 -8.42 13.27 4.31
CA PHE A 132 -7.04 13.78 4.26
C PHE A 132 -6.85 14.68 3.02
N PRO A 133 -6.10 15.79 3.11
CA PRO A 133 -5.49 16.34 4.33
C PRO A 133 -6.54 17.06 5.19
N ASN A 134 -6.51 16.88 6.50
CA ASN A 134 -7.36 17.61 7.43
C ASN A 134 -6.78 19.01 7.74
N THR A 135 -7.38 19.75 8.69
CA THR A 135 -6.89 21.08 9.10
C THR A 135 -5.47 21.06 9.65
N TYR A 136 -5.12 20.06 10.47
CA TYR A 136 -3.77 19.88 11.01
C TYR A 136 -2.76 19.59 9.90
N ASP A 137 -3.13 18.72 8.96
CA ASP A 137 -2.26 18.34 7.87
C ASP A 137 -1.92 19.54 6.99
N ARG A 138 -2.94 20.31 6.60
CA ARG A 138 -2.75 21.54 5.81
C ARG A 138 -1.91 22.57 6.53
N ALA A 139 -2.12 22.79 7.83
CA ALA A 139 -1.32 23.72 8.63
C ALA A 139 0.16 23.31 8.76
N ASN A 140 0.44 22.02 8.61
CA ASN A 140 1.78 21.44 8.58
C ASN A 140 2.34 21.25 7.16
N GLY A 141 1.70 21.84 6.13
CA GLY A 141 2.16 21.77 4.74
C GLY A 141 2.09 20.37 4.12
N ARG A 142 1.30 19.46 4.70
CA ARG A 142 1.16 18.10 4.18
C ARG A 142 0.28 18.11 2.94
N THR A 143 0.68 17.32 1.94
CA THR A 143 -0.02 17.26 0.66
C THR A 143 -0.48 15.84 0.31
N GLY A 144 -1.47 15.80 -0.57
CA GLY A 144 -1.97 14.63 -1.23
C GLY A 144 -3.48 14.57 -1.23
N ALA A 145 -4.06 13.53 -1.83
CA ALA A 145 -5.50 13.38 -1.91
C ALA A 145 -5.94 11.91 -1.99
N ASN A 146 -7.26 11.69 -1.88
CA ASN A 146 -7.90 10.40 -2.11
C ASN A 146 -7.36 9.28 -1.22
N LEU A 147 -7.20 9.57 0.07
CA LEU A 147 -6.92 8.54 1.07
C LEU A 147 -8.25 7.87 1.37
N MET A 148 -8.38 6.62 0.94
CA MET A 148 -9.64 5.88 1.00
C MET A 148 -9.58 4.76 2.04
N VAL A 149 -10.75 4.38 2.54
CA VAL A 149 -11.00 3.03 3.05
C VAL A 149 -11.83 2.30 2.00
N HIS A 150 -11.38 1.12 1.54
CA HIS A 150 -12.00 0.43 0.41
C HIS A 150 -11.80 -1.09 0.45
N GLY A 151 -12.49 -1.84 -0.43
CA GLY A 151 -12.35 -3.29 -0.60
C GLY A 151 -11.19 -3.70 -1.50
N ALA A 152 -11.31 -4.83 -2.20
CA ALA A 152 -10.35 -5.37 -3.18
C ALA A 152 -8.92 -5.67 -2.68
N CYS A 153 -8.68 -5.67 -1.36
CA CYS A 153 -7.44 -6.13 -0.70
C CYS A 153 -6.12 -5.64 -1.37
N SER A 154 -6.10 -4.41 -1.88
CA SER A 154 -4.97 -3.81 -2.58
C SER A 154 -4.77 -2.38 -2.13
N SER A 155 -3.54 -1.91 -1.88
CA SER A 155 -3.34 -0.51 -1.47
C SER A 155 -2.08 0.14 -2.04
N SER A 156 -2.20 1.43 -2.35
CA SER A 156 -1.13 2.35 -2.75
C SER A 156 -1.25 3.70 -2.02
N GLY A 157 -1.52 3.65 -0.71
CA GLY A 157 -1.73 4.81 0.17
C GLY A 157 -2.97 4.70 1.08
N CYS A 158 -3.88 3.78 0.75
CA CYS A 158 -5.18 3.62 1.40
C CYS A 158 -5.18 2.53 2.48
N TYR A 159 -6.29 2.42 3.21
CA TYR A 159 -6.62 1.25 4.03
C TYR A 159 -7.52 0.32 3.24
N SER A 160 -6.99 -0.82 2.82
CA SER A 160 -7.76 -1.81 2.06
C SER A 160 -8.23 -2.93 2.96
N MET A 161 -9.47 -3.37 2.72
CA MET A 161 -10.16 -4.46 3.39
C MET A 161 -10.50 -5.55 2.36
N THR A 162 -11.01 -6.68 2.83
CA THR A 162 -11.76 -7.58 1.96
C THR A 162 -13.09 -6.95 1.59
N ASP A 163 -13.67 -7.40 0.47
CA ASP A 163 -14.97 -6.94 -0.02
C ASP A 163 -16.08 -7.07 1.05
N ALA A 164 -16.18 -8.25 1.67
CA ALA A 164 -17.16 -8.51 2.73
C ALA A 164 -16.99 -7.57 3.95
N VAL A 165 -15.75 -7.34 4.39
CA VAL A 165 -15.49 -6.38 5.49
C VAL A 165 -15.87 -4.97 5.07
N MET A 166 -15.56 -4.58 3.84
CA MET A 166 -15.88 -3.25 3.34
C MET A 166 -17.40 -3.04 3.22
N GLU A 167 -18.17 -4.03 2.79
CA GLU A 167 -19.64 -3.96 2.78
C GLU A 167 -20.21 -3.69 4.18
N GLU A 168 -19.69 -4.35 5.22
CA GLU A 168 -20.12 -4.10 6.60
C GLU A 168 -19.75 -2.70 7.09
N ILE A 169 -18.49 -2.28 6.91
CA ILE A 169 -18.04 -0.93 7.29
C ILE A 169 -18.84 0.15 6.55
N TYR A 170 -19.09 -0.06 5.25
CA TYR A 170 -19.89 0.86 4.43
C TYR A 170 -21.34 0.93 4.94
N ALA A 171 -21.94 -0.22 5.27
CA ALA A 171 -23.28 -0.30 5.82
C ALA A 171 -23.39 0.41 7.18
N PHE A 172 -22.38 0.34 8.05
CA PHE A 172 -22.34 1.12 9.30
C PHE A 172 -22.41 2.63 9.04
N GLY A 173 -21.59 3.15 8.13
CA GLY A 173 -21.59 4.57 7.76
C GLY A 173 -22.91 5.00 7.12
N ARG A 174 -23.39 4.21 6.14
CA ARG A 174 -24.68 4.43 5.47
C ARG A 174 -25.85 4.49 6.47
N ASP A 175 -25.96 3.51 7.36
CA ASP A 175 -27.08 3.43 8.30
C ASP A 175 -27.02 4.55 9.35
N ALA A 176 -25.83 4.96 9.78
CA ALA A 176 -25.67 6.10 10.67
C ALA A 176 -26.06 7.42 10.00
N PHE A 177 -25.71 7.62 8.72
CA PHE A 177 -26.16 8.77 7.94
C PHE A 177 -27.67 8.78 7.71
N ARG A 178 -28.28 7.62 7.45
CA ARG A 178 -29.75 7.47 7.42
C ARG A 178 -30.40 7.80 8.76
N GLY A 179 -29.67 7.58 9.85
CA GLY A 179 -30.05 7.96 11.20
C GLY A 179 -29.91 9.44 11.54
N GLY A 180 -29.43 10.26 10.60
CA GLY A 180 -29.24 11.70 10.80
C GLY A 180 -27.86 12.09 11.32
N GLN A 181 -26.91 11.16 11.47
CA GLN A 181 -25.51 11.56 11.68
C GLN A 181 -25.06 12.37 10.45
N THR A 182 -24.44 13.53 10.65
CA THR A 182 -24.00 14.40 9.55
C THR A 182 -22.55 14.12 9.11
N GLU A 183 -21.76 13.58 10.03
CA GLU A 183 -20.39 13.14 9.82
C GLU A 183 -19.97 12.14 10.89
N PHE A 184 -19.04 11.24 10.57
CA PHE A 184 -18.39 10.37 11.55
C PHE A 184 -16.87 10.55 11.55
N GLN A 185 -16.27 10.36 12.72
CA GLN A 185 -14.83 10.50 12.90
C GLN A 185 -14.10 9.19 12.59
N ILE A 186 -12.94 9.29 11.95
CA ILE A 186 -11.96 8.21 11.82
C ILE A 186 -10.69 8.64 12.53
N GLN A 187 -10.27 7.84 13.51
CA GLN A 187 -9.01 8.08 14.23
C GLN A 187 -7.99 7.05 13.75
N ALA A 188 -6.95 7.50 13.04
CA ALA A 188 -5.88 6.65 12.55
C ALA A 188 -4.64 6.78 13.45
N PHE A 189 -4.29 5.69 14.12
CA PHE A 189 -3.19 5.62 15.07
C PHE A 189 -2.07 4.71 14.56
N PRO A 190 -0.81 4.96 14.99
CA PRO A 190 0.30 4.07 14.67
C PRO A 190 0.08 2.66 15.25
N PHE A 191 -0.45 2.60 16.47
CA PHE A 191 -0.70 1.38 17.24
C PHE A 191 -1.72 1.68 18.34
N ARG A 192 -2.21 0.67 19.07
CA ARG A 192 -2.99 0.89 20.31
C ARG A 192 -2.13 1.65 21.31
N MET A 193 -2.55 2.86 21.70
CA MET A 193 -1.70 3.83 22.43
C MET A 193 -1.55 3.54 23.93
N THR A 194 -1.32 2.27 24.26
CA THR A 194 -1.05 1.76 25.60
C THR A 194 0.29 2.28 26.13
N ALA A 195 0.46 2.26 27.45
CA ALA A 195 1.72 2.60 28.10
C ALA A 195 2.90 1.77 27.57
N ALA A 196 2.69 0.47 27.33
CA ALA A 196 3.71 -0.42 26.79
C ALA A 196 4.14 -0.03 25.37
N ASN A 197 3.18 0.26 24.49
CA ASN A 197 3.52 0.66 23.12
C ASN A 197 4.17 2.04 23.09
N MET A 198 3.67 3.01 23.86
CA MET A 198 4.31 4.33 23.95
C MET A 198 5.75 4.22 24.50
N ALA A 199 5.99 3.38 25.52
CA ALA A 199 7.33 3.13 26.05
C ALA A 199 8.25 2.47 25.01
N ARG A 200 7.73 1.51 24.23
CA ARG A 200 8.46 0.84 23.15
C ARG A 200 8.97 1.83 22.10
N TYR A 201 8.16 2.83 21.77
CA TYR A 201 8.44 3.80 20.71
C TYR A 201 8.98 5.14 21.23
N ARG A 202 9.39 5.24 22.49
CA ARG A 202 9.79 6.50 23.15
C ARG A 202 10.92 7.28 22.46
N ASN A 203 11.75 6.61 21.67
CA ASN A 203 12.87 7.20 20.93
C ASN A 203 12.59 7.35 19.43
N ASP A 204 11.34 7.14 19.00
CA ASP A 204 10.97 7.26 17.59
C ASP A 204 10.95 8.73 17.14
N PRO A 205 11.39 9.06 15.91
CA PRO A 205 11.29 10.42 15.38
C PRO A 205 9.87 10.99 15.35
N ASN A 206 8.84 10.16 15.32
CA ASN A 206 7.43 10.57 15.31
C ASN A 206 6.81 10.62 16.72
N TYR A 207 7.58 10.37 17.79
CA TYR A 207 7.05 10.24 19.15
C TYR A 207 6.31 11.47 19.65
N GLU A 208 6.80 12.68 19.35
CA GLU A 208 6.11 13.94 19.73
C GLU A 208 4.74 14.07 19.06
N PHE A 209 4.65 13.67 17.79
CA PHE A 209 3.37 13.62 17.07
C PHE A 209 2.43 12.58 17.69
N TRP A 210 2.95 11.42 18.09
CA TRP A 210 2.14 10.39 18.75
C TRP A 210 1.69 10.79 20.15
N LYS A 211 2.50 11.49 20.95
CA LYS A 211 2.02 12.05 22.23
C LYS A 211 0.83 12.99 22.03
N MET A 212 0.83 13.78 20.96
CA MET A 212 -0.30 14.64 20.63
C MET A 212 -1.54 13.84 20.20
N LEU A 213 -1.38 12.77 19.39
CA LEU A 213 -2.51 11.88 19.08
C LEU A 213 -3.07 11.18 20.33
N LYS A 214 -2.19 10.86 21.28
CA LYS A 214 -2.55 10.16 22.52
C LYS A 214 -3.53 10.95 23.37
N GLU A 215 -3.44 12.28 23.42
CA GLU A 215 -4.37 13.10 24.19
C GLU A 215 -5.83 12.88 23.73
N GLY A 216 -6.07 12.94 22.41
CA GLY A 216 -7.38 12.64 21.83
C GLY A 216 -7.80 11.17 22.00
N TYR A 217 -6.84 10.24 21.93
CA TYR A 217 -7.07 8.83 22.22
C TYR A 217 -7.59 8.64 23.66
N ASP A 218 -6.92 9.25 24.64
CA ASP A 218 -7.21 9.16 26.07
C ASP A 218 -8.53 9.86 26.41
N HIS A 219 -8.83 11.01 25.81
CA HIS A 219 -10.12 11.68 25.96
C HIS A 219 -11.29 10.76 25.57
N PHE A 220 -11.15 10.00 24.48
CA PHE A 220 -12.14 8.99 24.12
C PHE A 220 -12.14 7.81 25.10
N GLU A 221 -11.00 7.35 25.60
CA GLU A 221 -10.96 6.26 26.59
C GLU A 221 -11.73 6.61 27.87
N ILE A 222 -11.65 7.86 28.32
CA ILE A 222 -12.32 8.35 29.53
C ILE A 222 -13.83 8.56 29.28
N THR A 223 -14.16 9.28 28.19
CA THR A 223 -15.54 9.73 27.95
C THR A 223 -16.38 8.67 27.24
N LYS A 224 -15.72 7.81 26.44
CA LYS A 224 -16.36 6.97 25.42
C LYS A 224 -17.23 7.78 24.47
N VAL A 225 -16.79 8.99 24.13
CA VAL A 225 -17.43 9.87 23.14
C VAL A 225 -16.32 10.40 22.22
N PRO A 226 -16.50 10.42 20.89
CA PRO A 226 -15.53 11.01 19.97
C PRO A 226 -15.15 12.42 20.43
N PRO A 227 -13.87 12.73 20.64
CA PRO A 227 -13.47 14.05 21.08
C PRO A 227 -13.76 15.07 19.98
N LYS A 228 -14.15 16.28 20.36
CA LYS A 228 -14.08 17.45 19.49
C LYS A 228 -12.62 17.71 19.18
N VAL A 229 -12.29 17.87 17.90
CA VAL A 229 -10.92 18.09 17.44
C VAL A 229 -10.85 19.45 16.77
N ASP A 230 -10.01 20.32 17.29
CA ASP A 230 -9.64 21.59 16.67
C ASP A 230 -8.11 21.65 16.49
N VAL A 231 -7.61 22.74 15.88
CA VAL A 231 -6.19 22.92 15.61
C VAL A 231 -5.79 24.37 15.86
N CYS A 232 -4.70 24.57 16.60
CA CYS A 232 -4.00 25.83 16.76
C CYS A 232 -2.50 25.56 16.96
N GLU A 233 -1.64 26.53 16.66
CA GLU A 233 -0.17 26.37 16.73
C GLU A 233 0.36 25.15 15.95
N LYS A 234 -0.33 24.77 14.87
CA LYS A 234 -0.08 23.54 14.09
C LYS A 234 -0.16 22.26 14.92
N ARG A 235 -0.90 22.27 16.03
CA ARG A 235 -1.13 21.16 16.97
C ARG A 235 -2.61 20.87 17.10
N TYR A 236 -2.96 19.61 17.35
CA TYR A 236 -4.31 19.23 17.72
C TYR A 236 -4.65 19.75 19.12
N VAL A 237 -5.90 20.16 19.31
CA VAL A 237 -6.49 20.42 20.62
C VAL A 237 -7.81 19.67 20.74
N PHE A 238 -8.10 19.12 21.92
CA PHE A 238 -9.22 18.19 22.12
C PHE A 238 -10.19 18.67 23.19
N ASN A 239 -11.49 18.69 22.87
CA ASN A 239 -12.57 19.06 23.81
C ASN A 239 -12.37 20.42 24.49
N GLN A 240 -11.67 21.34 23.84
CA GLN A 240 -11.44 22.70 24.32
C GLN A 240 -12.43 23.67 23.66
N THR A 241 -12.82 24.69 24.41
CA THR A 241 -13.66 25.78 23.93
C THR A 241 -12.90 27.10 24.10
N PRO A 242 -12.71 27.88 23.03
CA PRO A 242 -12.05 29.19 23.14
C PRO A 242 -12.94 30.15 23.93
N VAL A 243 -12.34 31.01 24.76
CA VAL A 243 -13.08 32.04 25.50
C VAL A 243 -13.65 33.11 24.57
N GLU A 244 -14.82 33.64 24.93
CA GLU A 244 -15.55 34.78 24.35
C GLU A 244 -15.05 35.32 22.99
N GLY A 245 -15.67 34.84 21.90
CA GLY A 245 -15.49 35.38 20.55
C GLY A 245 -14.21 34.93 19.82
N ALA A 246 -13.26 34.28 20.52
CA ALA A 246 -12.09 33.71 19.89
C ALA A 246 -12.44 32.43 19.09
N THR A 247 -11.69 32.17 18.03
CA THR A 247 -11.81 30.96 17.22
C THR A 247 -10.46 30.29 17.09
N PHE A 248 -10.45 28.96 16.94
CA PHE A 248 -9.21 28.25 16.66
C PHE A 248 -8.74 28.54 15.24
N ASN A 249 -7.50 29.01 15.12
CA ASN A 249 -6.82 29.16 13.83
C ASN A 249 -5.60 28.24 13.81
N ALA A 250 -5.53 27.38 12.79
CA ALA A 250 -4.57 26.29 12.74
C ALA A 250 -3.10 26.70 12.75
N THR A 251 -2.76 27.92 12.29
CA THR A 251 -1.38 28.41 12.21
C THR A 251 -1.06 29.49 13.24
N SER A 252 -2.06 30.02 13.94
CA SER A 252 -1.90 31.09 14.94
C SER A 252 -1.75 30.51 16.34
N ALA A 253 -1.33 31.36 17.30
CA ALA A 253 -1.28 30.99 18.72
C ALA A 253 -2.62 30.44 19.21
N CYS A 254 -2.57 29.49 20.14
CA CYS A 254 -3.78 28.94 20.73
C CYS A 254 -4.45 30.03 21.59
N PRO A 255 -5.75 30.32 21.39
CA PRO A 255 -6.45 31.27 22.24
C PRO A 255 -6.53 30.71 23.66
N MET A 256 -6.90 31.56 24.61
CA MET A 256 -7.29 31.07 25.93
C MET A 256 -8.49 30.14 25.79
N THR A 257 -8.40 28.96 26.41
CA THR A 257 -9.43 27.91 26.31
C THR A 257 -9.92 27.47 27.66
N THR A 258 -11.17 27.02 27.72
CA THR A 258 -11.75 26.29 28.83
C THR A 258 -12.09 24.86 28.42
N GLN A 259 -12.23 23.99 29.41
CA GLN A 259 -12.62 22.59 29.27
C GLN A 259 -13.47 22.23 30.49
N PRO A 260 -14.44 21.30 30.40
CA PRO A 260 -15.21 20.88 31.56
C PRO A 260 -14.32 20.36 32.69
N ASP A 261 -14.52 20.86 33.92
CA ASP A 261 -13.69 20.49 35.08
C ASP A 261 -13.71 18.99 35.36
N SER A 262 -14.86 18.35 35.17
CA SER A 262 -15.01 16.89 35.30
C SER A 262 -14.10 16.11 34.35
N LEU A 263 -13.94 16.59 33.11
CA LEU A 263 -13.04 15.99 32.14
C LEU A 263 -11.58 16.25 32.50
N LYS A 264 -11.24 17.47 32.94
CA LYS A 264 -9.88 17.82 33.37
C LYS A 264 -9.41 16.93 34.53
N MET A 265 -10.24 16.77 35.56
CA MET A 265 -9.93 15.92 36.71
C MET A 265 -9.83 14.43 36.33
N ALA A 266 -10.76 13.93 35.51
CA ALA A 266 -10.71 12.55 35.03
C ALA A 266 -9.47 12.28 34.18
N TYR A 267 -9.07 13.24 33.34
CA TYR A 267 -7.86 13.15 32.52
C TYR A 267 -6.59 13.18 33.37
N GLN A 268 -6.51 14.06 34.38
CA GLN A 268 -5.37 14.07 35.31
C GLN A 268 -5.21 12.72 36.04
N SER A 269 -6.30 12.16 36.56
CA SER A 269 -6.29 10.83 37.18
C SER A 269 -5.86 9.73 36.20
N TYR A 270 -6.38 9.77 34.97
CA TYR A 270 -5.98 8.85 33.91
C TYR A 270 -4.47 8.96 33.60
N GLN A 271 -3.92 10.18 33.53
CA GLN A 271 -2.50 10.43 33.29
C GLN A 271 -1.61 9.91 34.43
N THR A 272 -2.03 10.02 35.69
CA THR A 272 -1.30 9.43 36.82
C THR A 272 -1.17 7.90 36.66
N ASN A 273 -2.28 7.22 36.35
CA ASN A 273 -2.28 5.78 36.11
C ASN A 273 -1.42 5.40 34.90
N TYR A 274 -1.53 6.18 33.82
CA TYR A 274 -0.72 6.00 32.62
C TYR A 274 0.79 6.17 32.92
N ALA A 275 1.19 7.18 33.68
CA ALA A 275 2.60 7.44 34.02
C ALA A 275 3.21 6.29 34.83
N ALA A 276 2.46 5.72 35.78
CA ALA A 276 2.87 4.53 36.51
C ALA A 276 3.07 3.33 35.57
N ALA A 277 2.08 3.05 34.72
CA ALA A 277 2.16 1.95 33.75
C ALA A 277 3.28 2.14 32.72
N PHE A 278 3.53 3.38 32.28
CA PHE A 278 4.61 3.71 31.35
C PHE A 278 5.97 3.44 31.99
N SER A 279 6.16 3.90 33.23
CA SER A 279 7.38 3.66 34.00
C SER A 279 7.66 2.17 34.13
N SER A 280 6.65 1.37 34.50
CA SER A 280 6.77 -0.09 34.57
C SER A 280 7.11 -0.74 33.22
N ALA A 281 6.56 -0.23 32.12
CA ALA A 281 6.82 -0.78 30.79
C ALA A 281 8.24 -0.50 30.26
N THR A 282 8.87 0.60 30.67
CA THR A 282 10.22 0.96 30.18
C THR A 282 11.32 -0.01 30.59
N GLY A 283 11.14 -0.77 31.68
CA GLY A 283 12.07 -1.79 32.15
C GLY A 283 11.76 -3.21 31.69
N SER A 284 10.68 -3.41 30.93
CA SER A 284 10.23 -4.74 30.50
C SER A 284 10.93 -5.19 29.21
N LYS A 285 11.06 -6.50 29.00
CA LYS A 285 11.53 -7.05 27.72
C LYS A 285 10.44 -6.84 26.66
N VAL A 286 10.65 -5.90 25.74
CA VAL A 286 9.66 -5.56 24.71
C VAL A 286 10.09 -6.07 23.33
N LEU A 287 9.12 -6.44 22.51
CA LEU A 287 9.31 -6.66 21.08
C LEU A 287 9.93 -5.42 20.42
N PRO A 288 10.79 -5.57 19.40
CA PRO A 288 11.37 -4.44 18.71
C PRO A 288 10.29 -3.56 18.04
N PRO A 289 10.49 -2.23 17.99
CA PRO A 289 9.65 -1.32 17.21
C PRO A 289 9.53 -1.75 15.74
N LYS A 290 8.35 -1.59 15.13
CA LYS A 290 8.20 -1.70 13.67
C LYS A 290 8.85 -0.50 12.97
N PRO A 291 9.25 -0.63 11.70
CA PRO A 291 9.80 0.49 10.93
C PRO A 291 8.85 1.68 10.86
N THR A 292 9.43 2.89 10.91
CA THR A 292 8.71 4.17 10.91
C THR A 292 9.28 5.09 9.84
N ILE A 293 8.48 6.06 9.38
CA ILE A 293 8.92 7.05 8.41
C ILE A 293 9.76 8.13 9.10
N ALA A 294 10.93 8.43 8.54
CA ALA A 294 11.88 9.43 9.02
C ALA A 294 11.57 10.85 8.48
N GLY A 295 10.29 11.25 8.59
CA GLY A 295 9.85 12.60 8.26
C GLY A 295 9.81 12.93 6.76
N THR A 296 9.89 14.23 6.46
CA THR A 296 9.71 14.78 5.10
C THR A 296 10.83 14.38 4.14
N LYS A 297 12.06 14.15 4.63
CA LYS A 297 13.19 13.72 3.80
C LYS A 297 12.93 12.36 3.17
N GLU A 298 12.54 11.38 3.98
CA GLU A 298 12.16 10.06 3.45
C GLU A 298 10.93 10.16 2.55
N ALA A 299 9.92 10.94 2.95
CA ALA A 299 8.71 11.13 2.14
C ALA A 299 9.02 11.68 0.73
N ALA A 300 9.97 12.61 0.62
CA ALA A 300 10.42 13.15 -0.67
C ALA A 300 11.13 12.07 -1.52
N LEU A 301 12.01 11.25 -0.93
CA LEU A 301 12.67 10.15 -1.63
C LEU A 301 11.66 9.14 -2.18
N VAL A 302 10.65 8.78 -1.39
CA VAL A 302 9.59 7.86 -1.82
C VAL A 302 8.69 8.49 -2.88
N SER A 303 8.39 9.79 -2.77
CA SER A 303 7.63 10.52 -3.78
C SER A 303 8.34 10.54 -5.12
N GLU A 304 9.64 10.85 -5.15
CA GLU A 304 10.44 10.82 -6.38
C GLU A 304 10.54 9.41 -6.97
N TRP A 305 10.71 8.39 -6.12
CA TRP A 305 10.67 6.99 -6.55
C TRP A 305 9.30 6.64 -7.18
N THR A 306 8.20 7.09 -6.59
CA THR A 306 6.84 6.89 -7.14
C THR A 306 6.69 7.58 -8.50
N LYS A 307 7.20 8.81 -8.67
CA LYS A 307 7.17 9.53 -9.96
C LYS A 307 7.98 8.80 -11.04
N LYS A 308 9.20 8.36 -10.74
CA LYS A 308 10.03 7.56 -11.66
C LYS A 308 9.31 6.28 -12.09
N ARG A 309 8.73 5.57 -11.12
CA ARG A 309 7.93 4.37 -11.39
C ARG A 309 6.74 4.68 -12.30
N ALA A 310 6.00 5.76 -12.06
CA ALA A 310 4.85 6.16 -12.87
C ALA A 310 5.24 6.49 -14.32
N ARG A 311 6.45 7.03 -14.56
CA ARG A 311 7.01 7.24 -15.90
C ARG A 311 7.43 5.95 -16.62
N GLY A 312 7.35 4.79 -15.96
CA GLY A 312 7.75 3.51 -16.53
C GLY A 312 9.25 3.22 -16.45
N GLU A 313 10.00 4.03 -15.69
CA GLU A 313 11.42 3.80 -15.46
C GLU A 313 11.65 2.51 -14.65
N ARG A 314 12.81 1.89 -14.86
CA ARG A 314 13.25 0.78 -14.02
C ARG A 314 13.73 1.32 -12.68
N VAL A 315 13.03 0.97 -11.61
CA VAL A 315 13.28 1.41 -10.25
C VAL A 315 13.40 0.22 -9.30
N PRO A 316 13.95 0.38 -8.09
CA PRO A 316 13.87 -0.65 -7.05
C PRO A 316 12.41 -1.10 -6.85
N VAL A 317 12.19 -2.41 -6.62
CA VAL A 317 10.82 -2.95 -6.44
C VAL A 317 10.12 -2.33 -5.23
N GLU A 318 10.88 -2.14 -4.16
CA GLU A 318 10.44 -1.51 -2.92
C GLU A 318 10.89 -0.03 -2.87
N PRO A 319 10.13 0.84 -2.19
CA PRO A 319 10.52 2.23 -2.03
C PRO A 319 11.81 2.35 -1.20
N PRO A 320 12.63 3.40 -1.46
CA PRO A 320 13.79 3.68 -0.62
C PRO A 320 13.37 4.01 0.81
N SER A 321 14.23 3.69 1.78
CA SER A 321 14.02 4.03 3.19
C SER A 321 15.20 4.80 3.76
N LEU A 322 14.93 5.77 4.62
CA LEU A 322 15.96 6.53 5.33
C LEU A 322 16.17 5.95 6.73
N GLN A 323 17.42 5.67 7.07
CA GLN A 323 17.82 5.20 8.40
C GLN A 323 18.10 6.38 9.33
N GLN A 324 18.19 6.11 10.64
CA GLN A 324 18.44 7.14 11.65
C GLN A 324 19.81 7.83 11.50
N ASP A 325 20.81 7.12 10.95
CA ASP A 325 22.13 7.67 10.62
C ASP A 325 22.13 8.54 9.34
N GLY A 326 20.97 8.69 8.70
CA GLY A 326 20.81 9.45 7.45
C GLY A 326 21.16 8.67 6.19
N SER A 327 21.56 7.40 6.30
CA SER A 327 21.81 6.54 5.13
C SER A 327 20.51 6.14 4.43
N VAL A 328 20.56 6.08 3.10
CA VAL A 328 19.43 5.64 2.27
C VAL A 328 19.61 4.18 1.89
N VAL A 329 18.69 3.34 2.33
CA VAL A 329 18.65 1.92 1.99
C VAL A 329 17.74 1.72 0.78
N VAL A 330 18.26 1.01 -0.23
CA VAL A 330 17.57 0.71 -1.47
C VAL A 330 17.73 -0.78 -1.77
N THR A 331 16.64 -1.44 -2.17
CA THR A 331 16.72 -2.85 -2.57
C THR A 331 17.44 -3.01 -3.90
N SER A 332 18.33 -4.00 -4.02
CA SER A 332 19.07 -4.29 -5.26
C SER A 332 18.19 -4.79 -6.42
N ARG A 333 17.03 -5.37 -6.10
CA ARG A 333 16.09 -5.87 -7.10
C ARG A 333 15.40 -4.72 -7.84
N MET A 334 15.81 -4.51 -9.08
CA MET A 334 15.23 -3.52 -9.98
C MET A 334 14.07 -4.11 -10.78
N GLY A 335 12.92 -3.44 -10.76
CA GLY A 335 11.71 -3.80 -11.47
C GLY A 335 11.13 -2.66 -12.29
N ARG A 336 10.17 -2.99 -13.15
CA ARG A 336 9.39 -2.03 -13.93
C ARG A 336 7.91 -2.26 -13.65
N ILE A 337 7.14 -1.18 -13.61
CA ILE A 337 5.69 -1.31 -13.50
C ILE A 337 5.12 -1.81 -14.83
N ASP A 338 4.25 -2.82 -14.78
CA ASP A 338 3.46 -3.21 -15.94
C ASP A 338 2.36 -2.17 -16.18
N SER A 339 2.69 -1.17 -16.98
CA SER A 339 1.80 -0.09 -17.39
C SER A 339 2.10 0.28 -18.84
N PRO A 340 1.20 0.98 -19.55
CA PRO A 340 1.48 1.46 -20.90
C PRO A 340 2.76 2.29 -21.00
N ALA A 341 3.11 3.08 -19.97
CA ALA A 341 4.38 3.81 -19.93
C ALA A 341 5.58 2.86 -19.75
N GLY A 342 5.47 1.90 -18.82
CA GLY A 342 6.49 0.89 -18.60
C GLY A 342 6.79 0.04 -19.84
N ARG A 343 5.74 -0.42 -20.54
CA ARG A 343 5.85 -1.20 -21.78
C ARG A 343 6.54 -0.39 -22.89
N ARG A 344 6.12 0.85 -23.12
CA ARG A 344 6.78 1.76 -24.08
C ARG A 344 8.25 1.99 -23.76
N MET A 345 8.60 2.26 -22.51
CA MET A 345 10.00 2.41 -22.11
C MET A 345 10.81 1.11 -22.32
N ALA A 346 10.17 -0.06 -22.20
CA ALA A 346 10.86 -1.34 -22.32
C ALA A 346 11.17 -1.63 -23.79
N GLU A 347 10.23 -1.33 -24.68
CA GLU A 347 10.41 -1.38 -26.13
C GLU A 347 11.54 -0.43 -26.57
N GLN A 348 11.58 0.79 -26.04
CA GLN A 348 12.64 1.77 -26.33
C GLN A 348 14.02 1.28 -25.89
N GLU A 349 14.14 0.74 -24.67
CA GLU A 349 15.40 0.17 -24.18
C GLU A 349 15.83 -1.07 -24.98
N ALA A 350 14.90 -1.94 -25.35
CA ALA A 350 15.19 -3.10 -26.19
C ALA A 350 15.69 -2.68 -27.58
N ALA A 351 15.06 -1.66 -28.18
CA ALA A 351 15.50 -1.09 -29.45
C ALA A 351 16.89 -0.44 -29.34
N ALA A 352 17.17 0.28 -28.23
CA ALA A 352 18.48 0.86 -27.98
C ALA A 352 19.56 -0.20 -27.77
N ALA A 353 19.26 -1.28 -27.02
CA ALA A 353 20.15 -2.40 -26.80
C ALA A 353 20.46 -3.15 -28.11
N ALA A 354 19.45 -3.37 -28.96
CA ALA A 354 19.64 -3.97 -30.28
C ALA A 354 20.54 -3.11 -31.17
N LYS A 355 20.34 -1.79 -31.18
CA LYS A 355 21.21 -0.84 -31.90
C LYS A 355 22.65 -0.88 -31.38
N LYS A 356 22.83 -0.89 -30.05
CA LYS A 356 24.16 -0.98 -29.43
C LYS A 356 24.86 -2.28 -29.80
N LYS A 357 24.16 -3.42 -29.68
CA LYS A 357 24.70 -4.74 -30.05
C LYS A 357 25.10 -4.80 -31.52
N ALA A 358 24.26 -4.28 -32.43
CA ALA A 358 24.58 -4.22 -33.85
C ALA A 358 25.82 -3.32 -34.14
N ALA A 359 25.98 -2.22 -33.41
CA ALA A 359 27.16 -1.36 -33.51
C ALA A 359 28.44 -2.06 -33.00
N GLU A 360 28.34 -2.77 -31.87
CA GLU A 360 29.44 -3.56 -31.31
C GLU A 360 29.84 -4.72 -32.24
N GLU A 361 28.86 -5.46 -32.79
CA GLU A 361 29.09 -6.52 -33.77
C GLU A 361 29.75 -5.99 -35.06
N LYS A 362 29.32 -4.81 -35.53
CA LYS A 362 29.94 -4.14 -36.69
C LYS A 362 31.37 -3.73 -36.39
N LEU A 363 31.65 -3.15 -35.21
CA LEU A 363 33.00 -2.77 -34.79
C LEU A 363 33.90 -4.01 -34.67
N ALA A 364 33.40 -5.08 -34.07
CA ALA A 364 34.12 -6.36 -33.96
C ALA A 364 34.37 -7.01 -35.34
N ALA A 365 33.46 -6.86 -36.30
CA ALA A 365 33.67 -7.33 -37.68
C ALA A 365 34.76 -6.51 -38.40
N VAL A 366 34.77 -5.19 -38.23
CA VAL A 366 35.84 -4.33 -38.78
C VAL A 366 37.20 -4.68 -38.18
N GLN A 367 37.27 -4.90 -36.87
CA GLN A 367 38.52 -5.30 -36.20
C GLN A 367 39.03 -6.65 -36.72
N ARG A 368 38.15 -7.66 -36.81
CA ARG A 368 38.52 -8.98 -37.35
C ARG A 368 39.05 -8.89 -38.79
N ALA A 369 38.41 -8.10 -39.66
CA ALA A 369 38.89 -7.91 -41.02
C ALA A 369 40.26 -7.20 -41.08
N ALA A 370 40.52 -6.26 -40.16
CA ALA A 370 41.83 -5.62 -40.04
C ALA A 370 42.91 -6.60 -39.56
N ASP A 371 42.59 -7.43 -38.57
CA ASP A 371 43.50 -8.44 -38.01
C ASP A 371 43.82 -9.53 -39.06
N GLU A 372 42.82 -10.00 -39.81
CA GLU A 372 42.99 -10.93 -40.92
C GLU A 372 43.88 -10.34 -42.02
N LYS A 373 43.66 -9.08 -42.38
CA LYS A 373 44.51 -8.38 -43.35
C LYS A 373 45.95 -8.22 -42.85
N ALA A 374 46.14 -7.93 -41.57
CA ALA A 374 47.45 -7.85 -40.95
C ALA A 374 48.16 -9.22 -40.92
N ALA A 375 47.45 -10.30 -40.57
CA ALA A 375 47.96 -11.66 -40.57
C ALA A 375 48.34 -12.12 -41.99
N ALA A 376 47.51 -11.84 -43.00
CA ALA A 376 47.80 -12.13 -44.39
C ALA A 376 49.05 -11.36 -44.89
N ALA A 377 49.19 -10.08 -44.50
CA ALA A 377 50.37 -9.29 -44.82
C ALA A 377 51.64 -9.82 -44.13
N ALA A 378 51.53 -10.32 -42.90
CA ALA A 378 52.64 -10.95 -42.18
C ALA A 378 53.06 -12.30 -42.81
N ALA A 379 52.08 -13.14 -43.18
CA ALA A 379 52.34 -14.41 -43.86
C ALA A 379 52.99 -14.22 -45.25
N ALA A 380 52.54 -13.21 -46.01
CA ALA A 380 53.12 -12.88 -47.31
C ALA A 380 54.57 -12.35 -47.20
N LYS A 381 54.92 -11.69 -46.09
CA LYS A 381 56.32 -11.32 -45.79
C LYS A 381 57.16 -12.55 -45.44
N ALA A 382 56.64 -13.46 -44.61
CA ALA A 382 57.34 -14.69 -44.24
C ALA A 382 57.61 -15.61 -45.45
N GLN A 383 56.70 -15.67 -46.42
CA GLN A 383 56.90 -16.44 -47.66
C GLN A 383 57.96 -15.85 -48.60
N LYS A 384 58.28 -14.55 -48.49
CA LYS A 384 59.35 -13.91 -49.28
C LYS A 384 60.74 -14.08 -48.66
N GLU A 385 60.83 -14.59 -47.43
CA GLU A 385 62.10 -14.84 -46.72
C GLU A 385 62.49 -16.34 -46.65
N ALA A 386 61.75 -17.24 -47.33
CA ALA A 386 62.10 -18.67 -47.38
C ALA A 386 63.11 -18.98 -48.51
N PRO A 387 64.26 -19.64 -48.25
CA PRO A 387 65.22 -20.01 -49.29
C PRO A 387 64.75 -21.23 -50.09
N ALA A 388 65.08 -21.25 -51.39
CA ALA A 388 64.71 -22.28 -52.36
C ALA A 388 65.42 -23.62 -52.08
N VAL A 389 64.66 -24.72 -52.06
CA VAL A 389 65.16 -26.10 -52.02
C VAL A 389 64.75 -26.82 -53.32
N GLN A 390 65.72 -27.45 -53.98
CA GLN A 390 65.60 -28.21 -55.24
C GLN A 390 65.11 -29.66 -55.01
N PRO A 391 64.57 -30.37 -56.04
CA PRO A 391 63.88 -31.65 -55.86
C PRO A 391 64.69 -32.94 -56.19
N GLU A 392 64.37 -33.98 -55.40
CA GLU A 392 64.34 -35.46 -55.67
C GLU A 392 65.64 -36.31 -55.81
N PRO A 393 65.62 -37.68 -55.68
CA PRO A 393 64.50 -38.63 -55.45
C PRO A 393 64.69 -39.79 -54.40
N SER A 394 63.55 -40.45 -54.11
CA SER A 394 63.23 -41.86 -53.72
C SER A 394 64.34 -42.93 -53.51
N VAL A 395 64.28 -43.67 -52.39
CA VAL A 395 64.35 -45.17 -52.35
C VAL A 395 63.65 -45.77 -51.11
N ALA A 396 63.24 -47.03 -51.22
CA ALA A 396 62.31 -47.80 -50.39
C ALA A 396 62.91 -48.54 -49.18
N SER A 397 62.01 -48.81 -48.21
CA SER A 397 61.80 -49.97 -47.31
C SER A 397 62.96 -50.85 -46.83
N GLU A 398 63.08 -51.01 -45.50
CA GLU A 398 63.15 -52.34 -44.84
C GLU A 398 62.85 -52.29 -43.34
N THR A 399 62.43 -53.43 -42.81
CA THR A 399 61.71 -53.68 -41.55
C THR A 399 62.56 -54.16 -40.36
N VAL A 400 61.90 -54.17 -39.18
CA VAL A 400 61.97 -55.13 -38.04
C VAL A 400 62.63 -54.66 -36.72
N VAL A 401 61.86 -54.89 -35.63
CA VAL A 401 62.21 -55.37 -34.26
C VAL A 401 61.93 -54.40 -33.09
N THR A 402 60.87 -54.70 -32.32
CA THR A 402 60.63 -54.39 -30.88
C THR A 402 61.27 -55.47 -29.97
N PRO A 403 61.40 -55.37 -28.61
CA PRO A 403 60.72 -54.49 -27.62
C PRO A 403 61.73 -53.88 -26.58
N THR A 404 61.42 -53.16 -25.48
CA THR A 404 60.52 -53.45 -24.35
C THR A 404 60.53 -52.31 -23.29
N VAL A 405 59.39 -52.18 -22.58
CA VAL A 405 59.13 -51.74 -21.17
C VAL A 405 59.21 -50.25 -20.75
N GLY A 406 58.07 -49.76 -20.23
CA GLY A 406 58.01 -48.70 -19.21
C GLY A 406 56.69 -47.90 -19.20
N ALA A 407 55.68 -48.36 -18.46
CA ALA A 407 54.49 -47.59 -18.04
C ALA A 407 54.51 -47.44 -16.49
N PRO A 408 53.59 -46.75 -15.79
CA PRO A 408 52.39 -45.95 -16.18
C PRO A 408 52.43 -44.52 -15.54
N ALA A 409 51.46 -43.59 -15.54
CA ALA A 409 50.02 -43.64 -15.25
C ALA A 409 49.38 -42.28 -15.65
N GLU A 410 48.25 -42.29 -16.35
CA GLU A 410 46.86 -42.09 -15.88
C GLU A 410 46.30 -40.69 -16.17
N GLU A 411 45.49 -40.63 -17.23
CA GLU A 411 44.57 -39.56 -17.58
C GLU A 411 43.19 -40.21 -17.77
N LYS A 412 42.13 -39.66 -17.15
CA LYS A 412 40.74 -40.12 -17.34
C LYS A 412 39.95 -39.14 -18.21
N PRO A 413 39.25 -39.61 -19.25
CA PRO A 413 38.20 -38.82 -19.91
C PRO A 413 36.83 -39.52 -19.95
N GLY A 414 35.80 -38.70 -20.18
CA GLY A 414 34.61 -38.99 -21.01
C GLY A 414 33.45 -39.77 -20.34
N LEU A 415 32.23 -39.24 -20.23
CA LEU A 415 31.17 -38.96 -21.24
C LEU A 415 30.36 -40.20 -21.70
N LEU A 416 29.04 -40.12 -21.40
CA LEU A 416 27.86 -40.69 -22.09
C LEU A 416 27.59 -42.21 -22.15
N GLY A 417 26.31 -42.53 -21.89
CA GLY A 417 25.61 -43.77 -22.23
C GLY A 417 24.88 -44.34 -20.99
N GLY A 418 23.59 -44.64 -20.97
CA GLY A 418 22.56 -44.71 -21.98
C GLY A 418 21.26 -45.23 -21.33
N MET A 419 20.15 -44.89 -21.98
CA MET A 419 18.75 -45.31 -21.85
C MET A 419 18.31 -46.58 -21.07
N ARG A 420 17.05 -46.46 -20.57
CA ARG A 420 15.98 -47.48 -20.34
C ARG A 420 16.14 -48.32 -19.06
N LYS A 421 15.12 -48.60 -18.24
CA LYS A 421 13.75 -49.08 -18.54
C LYS A 421 12.91 -49.14 -17.24
N LYS A 422 11.62 -48.81 -17.35
CA LYS A 422 10.41 -49.45 -16.76
C LYS A 422 10.11 -49.50 -15.22
N ILE A 423 8.95 -48.89 -14.90
CA ILE A 423 7.72 -49.45 -14.26
C ILE A 423 7.73 -49.84 -12.76
N GLY A 424 6.71 -49.37 -12.03
CA GLY A 424 6.10 -50.00 -10.84
C GLY A 424 6.09 -49.06 -9.62
N ASN A 425 5.08 -48.19 -9.44
CA ASN A 425 3.76 -48.41 -8.82
C ASN A 425 3.79 -48.63 -7.29
N LEU A 426 2.75 -48.11 -6.62
CA LEU A 426 2.25 -48.36 -5.25
C LEU A 426 2.61 -47.37 -4.11
N PHE A 427 1.66 -46.45 -3.89
CA PHE A 427 0.89 -46.20 -2.65
C PHE A 427 1.56 -46.16 -1.25
N GLY A 428 1.13 -45.13 -0.50
CA GLY A 428 0.87 -45.15 0.95
C GLY A 428 1.93 -44.40 1.77
N SER A 429 1.62 -43.46 2.66
CA SER A 429 0.37 -42.89 3.19
C SER A 429 0.70 -41.54 3.83
#